data_AF-A0A5B9MK34-F1
#
_entry.id   AF-A0A5B9MK34-F1
#
_cell.length_a   1.000
_cell.length_b   1.000
_cell.length_c   1.000
_cell.angle_alpha   90.00
_cell.angle_beta   90.00
_cell.angle_gamma   90.00
#
_symmetry.space_group_name_H-M   'P 1'
#
loop_
_entity.id
_entity.type
_entity.pdbx_description
1 polymer ?
#
loop_
_entity_poly.entity_id
_entity_poly.type
_entity_poly.pdbx_seq_one_letter_code
_entity_poly.pdbx_strand_id
1 'polypeptide(L)'
;MIIPYSTDAPLYHLPWVTGGIIVTNVVIFFATTFQVLIGNLEPEQIDWLLIQFNQINPLQWLTGNFMHFDPFHLMGNMFFLFCFGLVVEGKVGNTRFLAIYLASCVLIGAVAQVPMFLMGGQEAAAGASGVISTLMVIALIWAPENEISVFYFFFPFFGTAEPRIVTICVFFIGMDVLTVVFSGFAMSGAMGHVIGALMGFPIGIYYLRTDQIDCEGWDVISRNDWLQEYPLLYGEKQRQRDQDKYDEIENPVEKALQVSGGDVSKSQWIGLASTKRKPATARATAAATSATTAIAPKKKTRRKKRKTTEVTPEHVAQKCQAHPEFNRLAYVLRQSLDSNNLHAAGQAFLRLDALTIGAGLAEPTLMRYATQLCSNRQWVDAIRPLAILIEKRGSLADDACLRLAQIQLRVLKRNDHAIATLEKIVAPQDQVIDPDKEARLRKRDELLSVARGV
;
A
#
# COMPACT_ATOMS: atom_id res chain seq x y z
N MET A 1 -11.67 30.77 -2.64
CA MET A 1 -11.81 29.54 -3.45
C MET A 1 -10.57 28.69 -3.24
N ILE A 2 -10.73 27.39 -2.95
CA ILE A 2 -9.63 26.42 -2.83
C ILE A 2 -9.95 25.28 -3.80
N ILE A 3 -9.10 25.05 -4.79
CA ILE A 3 -9.28 24.02 -5.82
C ILE A 3 -8.15 23.00 -5.71
N PRO A 4 -8.44 21.74 -5.35
CA PRO A 4 -7.44 20.68 -5.41
C PRO A 4 -7.18 20.28 -6.87
N TYR A 5 -5.93 20.04 -7.24
CA TYR A 5 -5.58 19.65 -8.62
C TYR A 5 -4.58 18.49 -8.72
N SER A 6 -3.97 18.09 -7.60
CA SER A 6 -3.06 16.93 -7.56
C SER A 6 -3.01 16.34 -6.14
N THR A 7 -2.47 15.13 -6.01
CA THR A 7 -2.15 14.50 -4.73
C THR A 7 -0.85 13.70 -4.83
N ASP A 8 -0.12 13.58 -3.72
CA ASP A 8 1.08 12.75 -3.61
C ASP A 8 0.76 11.27 -3.33
N ALA A 9 -0.53 10.90 -3.26
CA ALA A 9 -0.96 9.54 -2.97
C ALA A 9 -0.40 8.53 -3.99
N PRO A 10 0.24 7.44 -3.53
CA PRO A 10 0.79 6.44 -4.42
C PRO A 10 -0.31 5.74 -5.22
N LEU A 11 -0.18 5.76 -6.55
CA LEU A 11 -1.06 5.03 -7.46
C LEU A 11 -0.53 3.61 -7.66
N TYR A 12 -1.19 2.61 -7.06
CA TYR A 12 -0.82 1.20 -7.19
C TYR A 12 -1.32 0.58 -8.50
N HIS A 13 -2.32 1.18 -9.13
CA HIS A 13 -2.91 0.80 -10.42
C HIS A 13 -3.47 2.05 -11.11
N LEU A 14 -3.86 1.91 -12.38
CA LEU A 14 -4.38 3.02 -13.16
C LEU A 14 -5.85 3.31 -12.77
N PRO A 15 -6.17 4.55 -12.35
CA PRO A 15 -7.46 4.95 -11.77
C PRO A 15 -8.51 5.23 -12.85
N TRP A 16 -8.81 4.21 -13.66
CA TRP A 16 -9.72 4.34 -14.80
C TRP A 16 -11.16 4.61 -14.38
N VAL A 17 -11.56 4.21 -13.16
CA VAL A 17 -12.94 4.42 -12.70
C VAL A 17 -13.15 5.86 -12.29
N THR A 18 -12.22 6.47 -11.55
CA THR A 18 -12.28 7.92 -11.23
C THR A 18 -12.36 8.73 -12.53
N GLY A 19 -11.48 8.44 -13.49
CA GLY A 19 -11.52 9.07 -14.82
C GLY A 19 -12.85 8.84 -15.56
N GLY A 20 -13.35 7.60 -15.56
CA GLY A 20 -14.60 7.24 -16.20
C GLY A 20 -15.83 7.93 -15.59
N ILE A 21 -15.88 8.06 -14.27
CA ILE A 21 -16.94 8.79 -13.55
C ILE A 21 -16.85 10.29 -13.88
N ILE A 22 -15.65 10.88 -13.90
CA ILE A 22 -15.47 12.29 -14.29
C ILE A 22 -16.00 12.53 -15.71
N VAL A 23 -15.57 11.70 -16.66
CA VAL A 23 -16.05 11.78 -18.06
C VAL A 23 -17.57 11.64 -18.12
N THR A 24 -18.15 10.71 -17.38
CA THR A 24 -19.60 10.50 -17.34
C THR A 24 -20.34 11.74 -16.83
N ASN A 25 -19.86 12.36 -15.75
CA ASN A 25 -20.44 13.60 -15.23
C ASN A 25 -20.36 14.76 -16.22
N VAL A 26 -19.21 14.93 -16.87
CA VAL A 26 -19.01 15.96 -17.89
C VAL A 26 -19.95 15.74 -19.08
N VAL A 27 -20.04 14.51 -19.60
CA VAL A 27 -20.93 14.17 -20.72
C VAL A 27 -22.39 14.43 -20.35
N ILE A 28 -22.84 13.97 -19.17
CA ILE A 28 -24.21 14.20 -18.69
C ILE A 28 -24.48 15.70 -18.59
N PHE A 29 -23.60 16.49 -17.97
CA PHE A 29 -23.78 17.93 -17.86
C PHE A 29 -23.95 18.62 -19.22
N PHE A 30 -23.09 18.29 -20.19
CA PHE A 30 -23.19 18.87 -21.54
C PHE A 30 -24.43 18.41 -22.32
N ALA A 31 -24.95 17.20 -22.02
CA ALA A 31 -26.16 16.68 -22.62
C ALA A 31 -27.45 17.19 -21.95
N THR A 32 -27.38 17.68 -20.71
CA THR A 32 -28.56 18.11 -19.92
C THR A 32 -28.47 19.58 -19.53
N THR A 33 -27.89 19.92 -18.38
CA THR A 33 -27.88 21.27 -17.80
C THR A 33 -27.32 22.31 -18.78
N PHE A 34 -26.26 21.98 -19.52
CA PHE A 34 -25.72 22.90 -20.51
C PHE A 34 -26.70 23.19 -21.65
N GLN A 35 -27.46 22.19 -22.09
CA GLN A 35 -28.50 22.37 -23.11
C GLN A 35 -29.64 23.25 -22.61
N VAL A 36 -30.00 23.12 -21.32
CA VAL A 36 -30.95 24.04 -20.67
C VAL A 36 -30.39 25.47 -20.62
N LEU A 37 -29.11 25.63 -20.24
CA LEU A 37 -28.45 26.94 -20.15
C LEU A 37 -28.43 27.70 -21.48
N ILE A 38 -28.25 26.99 -22.60
CA ILE A 38 -28.23 27.59 -23.95
C ILE A 38 -29.62 27.65 -24.62
N GLY A 39 -30.69 27.24 -23.92
CA GLY A 39 -32.07 27.32 -24.39
C GLY A 39 -32.51 26.22 -25.37
N ASN A 40 -31.78 25.11 -25.46
CA ASN A 40 -32.14 23.96 -26.31
C ASN A 40 -33.08 22.97 -25.60
N LEU A 41 -33.10 22.97 -24.27
CA LEU A 41 -34.00 22.16 -23.44
C LEU A 41 -34.70 23.06 -22.41
N GLU A 42 -35.93 22.69 -22.06
CA GLU A 42 -36.63 23.27 -20.91
C GLU A 42 -36.24 22.53 -19.62
N PRO A 43 -36.20 23.20 -18.45
CA PRO A 43 -35.84 22.57 -17.17
C PRO A 43 -36.67 21.32 -16.84
N GLU A 44 -37.97 21.34 -17.15
CA GLU A 44 -38.90 20.24 -16.87
C GLU A 44 -38.51 18.94 -17.60
N GLN A 45 -37.77 19.04 -18.71
CA GLN A 45 -37.31 17.87 -19.47
C GLN A 45 -36.21 17.08 -18.77
N ILE A 46 -35.53 17.68 -17.79
CA ILE A 46 -34.44 17.05 -17.04
C ILE A 46 -34.81 16.78 -15.57
N ASP A 47 -35.99 17.20 -15.11
CA ASP A 47 -36.43 17.04 -13.72
C ASP A 47 -36.44 15.59 -13.23
N TRP A 48 -36.68 14.64 -14.14
CA TRP A 48 -36.67 13.21 -13.82
C TRP A 48 -35.27 12.69 -13.44
N LEU A 49 -34.21 13.42 -13.77
CA LEU A 49 -32.81 13.12 -13.40
C LEU A 49 -32.40 13.77 -12.06
N LEU A 50 -33.11 14.79 -11.60
CA LEU A 50 -32.80 15.49 -10.34
C LEU A 50 -33.45 14.76 -9.16
N ILE A 51 -32.88 14.88 -7.95
CA ILE A 51 -33.54 14.37 -6.74
C ILE A 51 -34.64 15.34 -6.34
N GLN A 52 -35.88 15.02 -6.72
CA GLN A 52 -37.05 15.84 -6.41
C GLN A 52 -37.58 15.49 -5.02
N PHE A 53 -37.73 16.46 -4.12
CA PHE A 53 -38.15 16.20 -2.74
C PHE A 53 -39.66 16.06 -2.56
N ASN A 54 -40.46 16.38 -3.58
CA ASN A 54 -41.92 16.20 -3.54
C ASN A 54 -42.39 14.78 -3.88
N GLN A 55 -41.46 13.85 -4.11
CA GLN A 55 -41.74 12.45 -4.45
C GLN A 55 -40.65 11.51 -3.93
N ILE A 56 -40.91 10.21 -3.98
CA ILE A 56 -39.89 9.17 -3.79
C ILE A 56 -39.66 8.48 -5.13
N ASN A 57 -38.44 8.61 -5.66
CA ASN A 57 -38.05 7.95 -6.91
C ASN A 57 -36.62 7.40 -6.79
N PRO A 58 -36.44 6.08 -6.57
CA PRO A 58 -35.12 5.47 -6.40
C PRO A 58 -34.15 5.66 -7.58
N LEU A 59 -34.65 5.89 -8.79
CA LEU A 59 -33.79 6.20 -9.94
C LEU A 59 -33.04 7.53 -9.74
N GLN A 60 -33.68 8.49 -9.08
CA GLN A 60 -33.11 9.80 -8.77
C GLN A 60 -31.99 9.72 -7.76
N TRP A 61 -31.99 8.70 -6.89
CA TRP A 61 -30.90 8.50 -5.93
C TRP A 61 -29.57 8.24 -6.63
N LEU A 62 -29.60 7.59 -7.80
CA LEU A 62 -28.39 7.45 -8.61
C LEU A 62 -28.20 8.65 -9.55
N THR A 63 -29.20 8.96 -10.36
CA THR A 63 -29.07 9.94 -11.47
C THR A 63 -28.80 11.36 -10.98
N GLY A 64 -29.40 11.80 -9.87
CA GLY A 64 -29.20 13.15 -9.36
C GLY A 64 -27.78 13.42 -8.85
N ASN A 65 -27.04 12.38 -8.46
CA ASN A 65 -25.63 12.50 -8.10
C ASN A 65 -24.73 12.74 -9.32
N PHE A 66 -25.22 12.55 -10.55
CA PHE A 66 -24.49 12.89 -11.79
C PHE A 66 -24.92 14.23 -12.40
N MET A 67 -26.01 14.81 -11.93
CA MET A 67 -26.50 16.11 -12.38
C MET A 67 -25.77 17.24 -11.66
N HIS A 68 -25.57 18.37 -12.34
CA HIS A 68 -24.91 19.56 -11.77
C HIS A 68 -25.65 20.81 -12.23
N PHE A 69 -25.87 21.78 -11.34
CA PHE A 69 -26.68 22.97 -11.63
C PHE A 69 -25.98 24.01 -12.50
N ASP A 70 -24.65 24.06 -12.49
CA ASP A 70 -23.87 25.05 -13.23
C ASP A 70 -22.44 24.57 -13.50
N PRO A 71 -21.69 25.24 -14.40
CA PRO A 71 -20.33 24.84 -14.75
C PRO A 71 -19.33 24.88 -13.58
N PHE A 72 -19.46 25.82 -12.64
CA PHE A 72 -18.56 25.92 -11.49
C PHE A 72 -18.81 24.82 -10.48
N HIS A 73 -20.09 24.46 -10.26
CA HIS A 73 -20.47 23.31 -9.43
C HIS A 73 -19.93 22.00 -10.00
N LEU A 74 -20.06 21.77 -11.33
CA LEU A 74 -19.44 20.62 -11.98
C LEU A 74 -17.92 20.62 -11.78
N MET A 75 -17.26 21.73 -12.13
CA MET A 75 -15.81 21.84 -12.09
C MET A 75 -15.26 21.59 -10.68
N GLY A 76 -15.86 22.20 -9.65
CA GLY A 76 -15.48 21.97 -8.25
C GLY A 76 -15.58 20.49 -7.85
N ASN A 77 -16.71 19.85 -8.18
CA ASN A 77 -16.90 18.43 -7.89
C ASN A 77 -15.88 17.55 -8.63
N MET A 78 -15.57 17.83 -9.89
CA MET A 78 -14.61 17.00 -10.64
C MET A 78 -13.18 17.13 -10.10
N PHE A 79 -12.77 18.30 -9.63
CA PHE A 79 -11.47 18.50 -9.00
C PHE A 79 -11.34 17.73 -7.67
N PHE A 80 -12.36 17.82 -6.82
CA PHE A 80 -12.37 17.05 -5.57
C PHE A 80 -12.48 15.54 -5.84
N LEU A 81 -13.37 15.12 -6.76
CA LEU A 81 -13.50 13.72 -7.15
C LEU A 81 -12.19 13.18 -7.72
N PHE A 82 -11.46 13.97 -8.51
CA PHE A 82 -10.15 13.58 -8.99
C PHE A 82 -9.21 13.30 -7.82
N CYS A 83 -8.94 14.29 -6.97
CA CYS A 83 -7.95 14.11 -5.89
C CYS A 83 -8.35 13.00 -4.90
N PHE A 84 -9.58 13.01 -4.38
CA PHE A 84 -10.01 12.03 -3.38
C PHE A 84 -10.35 10.67 -4.00
N GLY A 85 -10.87 10.64 -5.23
CA GLY A 85 -11.08 9.41 -5.99
C GLY A 85 -9.77 8.68 -6.26
N LEU A 86 -8.71 9.40 -6.64
CA LEU A 86 -7.37 8.81 -6.82
C LEU A 86 -6.86 8.12 -5.55
N VAL A 87 -7.00 8.76 -4.38
CA VAL A 87 -6.57 8.19 -3.09
C VAL A 87 -7.36 6.91 -2.78
N VAL A 88 -8.69 6.98 -2.86
CA VAL A 88 -9.56 5.86 -2.49
C VAL A 88 -9.43 4.71 -3.51
N GLU A 89 -9.56 4.99 -4.81
CA GLU A 89 -9.41 4.00 -5.89
C GLU A 89 -8.04 3.35 -5.83
N GLY A 90 -6.97 4.14 -5.64
CA GLY A 90 -5.61 3.66 -5.48
C GLY A 90 -5.48 2.58 -4.40
N LYS A 91 -6.18 2.74 -3.27
CA LYS A 91 -6.13 1.80 -2.13
C LYS A 91 -7.02 0.57 -2.28
N VAL A 92 -8.25 0.70 -2.82
CA VAL A 92 -9.19 -0.44 -2.89
C VAL A 92 -9.23 -1.15 -4.24
N GLY A 93 -8.73 -0.53 -5.30
CA GLY A 93 -8.86 -1.04 -6.66
C GLY A 93 -10.18 -0.62 -7.34
N ASN A 94 -10.16 -0.70 -8.66
CA ASN A 94 -11.19 -0.17 -9.56
C ASN A 94 -12.60 -0.71 -9.25
N THR A 95 -12.75 -2.04 -9.09
CA THR A 95 -14.08 -2.66 -8.91
C THR A 95 -14.72 -2.29 -7.58
N ARG A 96 -13.94 -2.30 -6.50
CA ARG A 96 -14.42 -1.94 -5.16
C ARG A 96 -14.71 -0.45 -5.07
N PHE A 97 -13.87 0.39 -5.67
CA PHE A 97 -14.13 1.83 -5.75
C PHE A 97 -15.44 2.15 -6.48
N LEU A 98 -15.69 1.51 -7.64
CA LEU A 98 -16.96 1.69 -8.36
C LEU A 98 -18.16 1.29 -7.48
N ALA A 99 -18.06 0.16 -6.78
CA ALA A 99 -19.12 -0.30 -5.87
C ALA A 99 -19.35 0.69 -4.70
N ILE A 100 -18.28 1.21 -4.09
CA ILE A 100 -18.37 2.23 -3.04
C ILE A 100 -19.06 3.48 -3.59
N TYR A 101 -18.61 3.99 -4.74
CA TYR A 101 -19.15 5.21 -5.34
C TYR A 101 -20.65 5.08 -5.66
N LEU A 102 -21.05 4.00 -6.35
CA LEU A 102 -22.46 3.77 -6.72
C LEU A 102 -23.34 3.51 -5.49
N ALA A 103 -22.86 2.75 -4.50
CA ALA A 103 -23.58 2.53 -3.25
C ALA A 103 -23.76 3.85 -2.49
N SER A 104 -22.72 4.69 -2.42
CA SER A 104 -22.81 6.02 -1.82
C SER A 104 -23.80 6.92 -2.54
N CYS A 105 -23.88 6.89 -3.88
CA CYS A 105 -24.92 7.63 -4.63
C CYS A 105 -26.32 7.24 -4.14
N VAL A 106 -26.62 5.94 -4.16
CA VAL A 106 -27.92 5.40 -3.76
C VAL A 106 -28.26 5.76 -2.31
N LEU A 107 -27.31 5.56 -1.38
CA LEU A 107 -27.53 5.83 0.04
C LEU A 107 -27.75 7.31 0.32
N ILE A 108 -26.93 8.19 -0.25
CA ILE A 108 -27.04 9.64 -0.05
C ILE A 108 -28.33 10.16 -0.66
N GLY A 109 -28.66 9.72 -1.88
CA GLY A 109 -29.91 10.08 -2.54
C GLY A 109 -31.14 9.65 -1.73
N ALA A 110 -31.14 8.43 -1.19
CA ALA A 110 -32.22 7.94 -0.33
C ALA A 110 -32.34 8.74 0.97
N VAL A 111 -31.21 8.97 1.65
CA VAL A 111 -31.17 9.69 2.94
C VAL A 111 -31.52 11.17 2.77
N ALA A 112 -31.26 11.77 1.61
CA ALA A 112 -31.71 13.13 1.31
C ALA A 112 -33.21 13.18 0.93
N GLN A 113 -33.66 12.31 0.02
CA GLN A 113 -35.01 12.40 -0.55
C GLN A 113 -36.10 11.96 0.43
N VAL A 114 -35.91 10.83 1.12
CA VAL A 114 -36.98 10.23 1.94
C VAL A 114 -37.41 11.15 3.09
N PRO A 115 -36.51 11.72 3.91
CA PRO A 115 -36.91 12.64 4.97
C PRO A 115 -37.55 13.92 4.43
N MET A 116 -36.99 14.49 3.36
CA MET A 116 -37.53 15.71 2.76
C MET A 116 -38.92 15.51 2.19
N PHE A 117 -39.19 14.37 1.56
CA PHE A 117 -40.53 13.98 1.12
C PHE A 117 -41.52 13.90 2.27
N LEU A 118 -41.14 13.25 3.38
CA LEU A 118 -41.99 13.14 4.56
C LEU A 118 -42.27 14.50 5.23
N MET A 119 -41.38 15.47 5.05
CA MET A 119 -41.53 16.85 5.53
C MET A 119 -42.22 17.79 4.51
N GLY A 120 -42.68 17.27 3.37
CA GLY A 120 -43.37 18.04 2.34
C GLY A 120 -42.48 18.95 1.50
N GLY A 121 -41.19 18.62 1.38
CA GLY A 121 -40.22 19.38 0.58
C GLY A 121 -40.65 19.54 -0.88
N GLN A 122 -40.40 20.73 -1.44
CA GLN A 122 -40.75 21.07 -2.83
C GLN A 122 -39.53 21.35 -3.71
N GLU A 123 -38.34 21.41 -3.11
CA GLU A 123 -37.10 21.70 -3.82
C GLU A 123 -36.51 20.43 -4.46
N ALA A 124 -35.47 20.62 -5.27
CA ALA A 124 -34.71 19.56 -5.88
C ALA A 124 -33.22 19.66 -5.53
N ALA A 125 -32.55 18.51 -5.48
CA ALA A 125 -31.11 18.42 -5.26
C ALA A 125 -30.40 17.72 -6.42
N ALA A 126 -29.16 18.13 -6.66
CA ALA A 126 -28.26 17.52 -7.62
C ALA A 126 -26.81 17.75 -7.21
N GLY A 127 -25.92 16.87 -7.67
CA GLY A 127 -24.48 17.00 -7.51
C GLY A 127 -23.84 15.78 -6.86
N ALA A 128 -22.61 15.47 -7.29
CA ALA A 128 -21.81 14.38 -6.72
C ALA A 128 -21.23 14.71 -5.34
N SER A 129 -21.45 15.92 -4.82
CA SER A 129 -20.70 16.47 -3.70
C SER A 129 -20.88 15.69 -2.40
N GLY A 130 -22.06 15.14 -2.13
CA GLY A 130 -22.24 14.26 -0.96
C GLY A 130 -21.39 12.99 -1.05
N VAL A 131 -21.35 12.35 -2.22
CA VAL A 131 -20.51 11.16 -2.49
C VAL A 131 -19.03 11.53 -2.37
N ILE A 132 -18.65 12.72 -2.84
CA ILE A 132 -17.29 13.23 -2.67
C ILE A 132 -16.96 13.42 -1.19
N SER A 133 -17.87 13.96 -0.36
CA SER A 133 -17.66 14.07 1.09
C SER A 133 -17.49 12.69 1.75
N THR A 134 -18.19 11.65 1.26
CA THR A 134 -17.92 10.25 1.66
C THR A 134 -16.48 9.85 1.33
N LEU A 135 -16.01 10.10 0.10
CA LEU A 135 -14.63 9.79 -0.30
C LEU A 135 -13.60 10.59 0.50
N MET A 136 -13.89 11.85 0.84
CA MET A 136 -13.02 12.70 1.67
C MET A 136 -12.80 12.11 3.06
N VAL A 137 -13.86 11.60 3.71
CA VAL A 137 -13.73 10.96 5.02
C VAL A 137 -13.01 9.62 4.92
N ILE A 138 -13.26 8.84 3.87
CA ILE A 138 -12.52 7.59 3.63
C ILE A 138 -11.02 7.90 3.46
N ALA A 139 -10.66 8.90 2.65
CA ALA A 139 -9.28 9.32 2.46
C ALA A 139 -8.65 9.89 3.75
N LEU A 140 -9.41 10.65 4.54
CA LEU A 140 -9.00 11.11 5.86
C LEU A 140 -8.62 9.95 6.79
N ILE A 141 -9.37 8.85 6.75
CA ILE A 141 -9.09 7.68 7.58
C ILE A 141 -7.87 6.92 7.06
N TRP A 142 -7.74 6.73 5.74
CA TRP A 142 -6.71 5.85 5.16
C TRP A 142 -5.36 6.53 4.88
N ALA A 143 -5.37 7.85 4.65
CA ALA A 143 -4.22 8.61 4.19
C ALA A 143 -4.22 10.05 4.74
N PRO A 144 -4.42 10.28 6.06
CA PRO A 144 -4.53 11.63 6.64
C PRO A 144 -3.34 12.55 6.36
N GLU A 145 -2.14 11.98 6.24
CA GLU A 145 -0.87 12.69 6.09
C GLU A 145 -0.48 12.97 4.63
N ASN A 146 -1.16 12.33 3.67
CA ASN A 146 -0.93 12.61 2.26
C ASN A 146 -1.27 14.06 1.92
N GLU A 147 -0.55 14.64 0.98
CA GLU A 147 -0.70 16.02 0.56
C GLU A 147 -1.57 16.10 -0.70
N ILE A 148 -2.40 17.15 -0.75
CA ILE A 148 -3.17 17.52 -1.93
C ILE A 148 -2.67 18.89 -2.34
N SER A 149 -2.17 19.01 -3.56
CA SER A 149 -1.81 20.30 -4.13
C SER A 149 -3.09 21.07 -4.44
N VAL A 150 -3.24 22.24 -3.83
CA VAL A 150 -4.39 23.14 -4.00
C VAL A 150 -3.96 24.47 -4.58
N PHE A 151 -4.79 25.02 -5.44
CA PHE A 151 -4.75 26.42 -5.82
C PHE A 151 -5.73 27.18 -4.94
N TYR A 152 -5.30 28.26 -4.28
CA TYR A 152 -6.18 29.12 -3.51
C TYR A 152 -6.28 30.50 -4.14
N PHE A 153 -7.48 31.07 -4.07
CA PHE A 153 -7.80 32.41 -4.53
C PHE A 153 -8.76 33.08 -3.55
N PHE A 154 -8.24 34.03 -2.78
CA PHE A 154 -8.94 34.87 -1.81
C PHE A 154 -8.49 36.31 -2.03
N PHE A 155 -9.15 37.03 -2.94
CA PHE A 155 -8.73 38.36 -3.36
C PHE A 155 -8.32 39.27 -2.18
N PRO A 156 -7.09 39.83 -2.15
CA PRO A 156 -6.06 39.86 -3.20
C PRO A 156 -5.04 38.70 -3.17
N PHE A 157 -5.17 37.74 -2.25
CA PHE A 157 -4.25 36.62 -2.07
C PHE A 157 -4.54 35.46 -3.03
N PHE A 158 -3.54 35.01 -3.76
CA PHE A 158 -3.62 33.82 -4.60
C PHE A 158 -2.30 33.07 -4.60
N GLY A 159 -2.34 31.76 -4.82
CA GLY A 159 -1.14 30.92 -4.82
C GLY A 159 -1.46 29.43 -4.80
N THR A 160 -0.42 28.64 -4.54
CA THR A 160 -0.52 27.19 -4.38
C THR A 160 -0.07 26.77 -2.99
N ALA A 161 -0.70 25.74 -2.45
CA ALA A 161 -0.31 25.12 -1.20
C ALA A 161 -0.42 23.59 -1.32
N GLU A 162 0.26 22.87 -0.45
CA GLU A 162 0.22 21.40 -0.37
C GLU A 162 -0.25 20.97 1.03
N PRO A 163 -1.48 21.34 1.44
CA PRO A 163 -2.01 20.92 2.72
C PRO A 163 -2.20 19.40 2.77
N ARG A 164 -2.09 18.85 3.98
CA ARG A 164 -2.42 17.46 4.25
C ARG A 164 -3.92 17.21 4.08
N ILE A 165 -4.29 15.99 3.71
CA ILE A 165 -5.68 15.53 3.61
C ILE A 165 -6.44 15.83 4.89
N VAL A 166 -5.84 15.59 6.06
CA VAL A 166 -6.46 15.93 7.36
C VAL A 166 -6.83 17.40 7.46
N THR A 167 -5.96 18.30 7.01
CA THR A 167 -6.20 19.75 7.05
C THR A 167 -7.34 20.14 6.12
N ILE A 168 -7.37 19.63 4.88
CA ILE A 168 -8.46 19.90 3.94
C ILE A 168 -9.78 19.36 4.48
N CYS A 169 -9.83 18.09 4.91
CA CYS A 169 -11.06 17.47 5.36
C CYS A 169 -11.61 18.14 6.62
N VAL A 170 -10.77 18.45 7.61
CA VAL A 170 -11.21 19.17 8.81
C VAL A 170 -11.72 20.57 8.47
N PHE A 171 -11.06 21.28 7.54
CA PHE A 171 -11.51 22.61 7.12
C PHE A 171 -12.88 22.56 6.43
N PHE A 172 -13.03 21.77 5.37
CA PHE A 172 -14.28 21.73 4.59
C PHE A 172 -15.44 21.14 5.39
N ILE A 173 -15.25 19.96 5.99
CA ILE A 173 -16.31 19.30 6.78
C ILE A 173 -16.63 20.14 8.03
N GLY A 174 -15.64 20.76 8.65
CA GLY A 174 -15.85 21.67 9.77
C GLY A 174 -16.69 22.88 9.38
N MET A 175 -16.42 23.50 8.23
CA MET A 175 -17.23 24.60 7.69
C MET A 175 -18.67 24.16 7.38
N ASP A 176 -18.87 22.96 6.83
CA ASP A 176 -20.21 22.41 6.57
C ASP A 176 -20.97 22.16 7.87
N VAL A 177 -20.33 21.57 8.88
CA VAL A 177 -20.93 21.35 10.20
C VAL A 177 -21.32 22.68 10.84
N LEU A 178 -20.44 23.69 10.82
CA LEU A 178 -20.76 25.03 11.33
C LEU A 178 -21.96 25.62 10.58
N THR A 179 -21.98 25.51 9.25
CA THR A 179 -23.09 26.00 8.42
C THR A 179 -24.40 25.30 8.79
N VAL A 180 -24.40 23.98 8.95
CA VAL A 180 -25.60 23.20 9.36
C VAL A 180 -26.07 23.62 10.75
N VAL A 181 -25.16 23.82 11.71
CA VAL A 181 -25.51 24.25 13.07
C VAL A 181 -26.11 25.66 13.07
N PHE A 182 -25.50 26.61 12.36
CA PHE A 182 -25.99 27.99 12.31
C PHE A 182 -27.23 28.19 11.43
N SER A 183 -27.51 27.26 10.50
CA SER A 183 -28.73 27.25 9.68
C SER A 183 -29.89 26.47 10.32
N GLY A 184 -29.75 26.01 11.57
CA GLY A 184 -30.80 25.30 12.28
C GLY A 184 -31.10 23.91 11.72
N PHE A 185 -30.08 23.22 11.18
CA PHE A 185 -30.18 21.88 10.60
C PHE A 185 -31.09 21.78 9.36
N ALA A 186 -31.27 22.89 8.64
CA ALA A 186 -31.99 22.89 7.37
C ALA A 186 -31.26 22.05 6.31
N MET A 187 -32.04 21.35 5.48
CA MET A 187 -31.47 20.63 4.33
C MET A 187 -30.86 21.64 3.35
N SER A 188 -29.61 21.40 2.99
CA SER A 188 -28.80 22.28 2.16
C SER A 188 -27.63 21.48 1.56
N GLY A 189 -26.84 22.10 0.69
CA GLY A 189 -25.59 21.49 0.19
C GLY A 189 -24.67 21.04 1.33
N ALA A 190 -24.49 21.89 2.35
CA ALA A 190 -23.69 21.59 3.54
C ALA A 190 -24.24 20.40 4.32
N MET A 191 -25.56 20.31 4.50
CA MET A 191 -26.18 19.13 5.14
C MET A 191 -25.94 17.86 4.34
N GLY A 192 -26.01 17.93 3.00
CA GLY A 192 -25.65 16.83 2.11
C GLY A 192 -24.18 16.39 2.28
N HIS A 193 -23.25 17.33 2.43
CA HIS A 193 -21.83 17.04 2.70
C HIS A 193 -21.63 16.39 4.06
N VAL A 194 -22.28 16.89 5.12
CA VAL A 194 -22.23 16.28 6.47
C VAL A 194 -22.79 14.87 6.46
N ILE A 195 -23.93 14.63 5.81
CA ILE A 195 -24.51 13.31 5.63
C ILE A 195 -23.53 12.37 4.90
N GLY A 196 -22.94 12.84 3.79
CA GLY A 196 -21.92 12.09 3.05
C GLY A 196 -20.69 11.75 3.90
N ALA A 197 -20.19 12.71 4.68
CA ALA A 197 -19.08 12.52 5.59
C ALA A 197 -19.39 11.46 6.67
N LEU A 198 -20.58 11.52 7.28
CA LEU A 198 -21.04 10.54 8.26
C LEU A 198 -21.13 9.12 7.68
N MET A 199 -21.53 8.97 6.41
CA MET A 199 -21.54 7.67 5.74
C MET A 199 -20.14 7.15 5.38
N GLY A 200 -19.19 8.03 5.10
CA GLY A 200 -17.81 7.64 4.78
C GLY A 200 -17.06 7.04 5.96
N PHE A 201 -17.37 7.48 7.18
CA PHE A 201 -16.72 6.98 8.40
C PHE A 201 -16.83 5.45 8.57
N PRO A 202 -18.03 4.82 8.62
CA PRO A 202 -18.13 3.37 8.79
C PRO A 202 -17.51 2.59 7.62
N ILE A 203 -17.56 3.12 6.39
CA ILE A 203 -16.92 2.48 5.22
C ILE A 203 -15.40 2.48 5.40
N GLY A 204 -14.81 3.63 5.74
CA GLY A 204 -13.37 3.76 5.97
C GLY A 204 -12.86 2.83 7.08
N ILE A 205 -13.57 2.78 8.21
CA ILE A 205 -13.24 1.90 9.34
C ILE A 205 -13.43 0.42 8.97
N TYR A 206 -14.50 0.05 8.26
CA TYR A 206 -14.77 -1.34 7.89
C TYR A 206 -13.62 -1.94 7.06
N TYR A 207 -13.16 -1.24 6.02
CA TYR A 207 -12.09 -1.73 5.16
C TYR A 207 -10.75 -1.87 5.90
N LEU A 208 -10.46 -0.92 6.80
CA LEU A 208 -9.26 -0.94 7.61
C LEU A 208 -9.28 -2.11 8.61
N ARG A 209 -10.40 -2.23 9.36
CA ARG A 209 -10.58 -3.27 10.38
C ARG A 209 -10.64 -4.69 9.81
N THR A 210 -11.15 -4.84 8.59
CA THR A 210 -11.26 -6.16 7.93
C THR A 210 -10.02 -6.54 7.13
N ASP A 211 -8.95 -5.76 7.20
CA ASP A 211 -7.68 -6.02 6.49
C ASP A 211 -7.90 -6.17 4.97
N GLN A 212 -8.82 -5.37 4.42
CA GLN A 212 -9.09 -5.36 2.97
C GLN A 212 -8.25 -4.34 2.21
N ILE A 213 -7.55 -3.48 2.95
CA ILE A 213 -6.60 -2.47 2.46
C ILE A 213 -5.34 -2.49 3.33
N ASP A 214 -4.19 -2.20 2.72
CA ASP A 214 -2.96 -1.90 3.44
C ASP A 214 -2.65 -0.40 3.32
N CYS A 215 -2.66 0.27 4.48
CA CYS A 215 -2.31 1.68 4.57
C CYS A 215 -0.83 1.90 4.91
N GLU A 216 -0.03 0.83 4.99
CA GLU A 216 1.39 0.87 5.35
C GLU A 216 1.67 1.58 6.68
N GLY A 217 0.71 1.54 7.61
CA GLY A 217 0.77 2.24 8.90
C GLY A 217 0.55 3.76 8.83
N TRP A 218 0.12 4.29 7.68
CA TRP A 218 -0.18 5.71 7.49
C TRP A 218 -1.65 6.08 7.74
N ASP A 219 -2.52 5.11 8.02
CA ASP A 219 -3.90 5.40 8.39
C ASP A 219 -4.01 6.07 9.76
N VAL A 220 -5.17 6.69 10.00
CA VAL A 220 -5.42 7.47 11.21
C VAL A 220 -5.28 6.64 12.49
N ILE A 221 -5.57 5.33 12.47
CA ILE A 221 -5.52 4.49 13.67
C ILE A 221 -4.07 4.12 13.98
N SER A 222 -3.33 3.58 13.02
CA SER A 222 -1.93 3.18 13.22
C SER A 222 -1.03 4.39 13.55
N ARG A 223 -1.44 5.62 13.19
CA ARG A 223 -0.72 6.87 13.51
C ARG A 223 -1.03 7.46 14.89
N ASN A 224 -2.06 6.96 15.58
CA ASN A 224 -2.53 7.51 16.85
C ASN A 224 -2.71 6.40 17.89
N ASP A 225 -1.74 6.26 18.79
CA ASP A 225 -1.74 5.18 19.80
C ASP A 225 -3.02 5.15 20.65
N TRP A 226 -3.57 6.33 20.97
CA TRP A 226 -4.82 6.43 21.74
C TRP A 226 -6.03 5.83 21.00
N LEU A 227 -6.04 5.81 19.66
CA LEU A 227 -7.11 5.16 18.89
C LEU A 227 -6.99 3.63 18.90
N GLN A 228 -5.79 3.10 19.13
CA GLN A 228 -5.52 1.67 19.19
C GLN A 228 -6.12 1.02 20.44
N GLU A 229 -6.40 1.81 21.49
CA GLU A 229 -7.06 1.34 22.71
C GLU A 229 -8.50 0.86 22.45
N TYR A 230 -9.16 1.35 21.40
CA TYR A 230 -10.57 1.04 21.12
C TYR A 230 -10.73 -0.21 20.23
N PRO A 231 -11.24 -1.34 20.74
CA PRO A 231 -11.40 -2.57 19.95
C PRO A 231 -12.37 -2.46 18.78
N LEU A 232 -13.26 -1.46 18.83
CA LEU A 232 -14.19 -1.17 17.75
C LEU A 232 -13.48 -0.64 16.50
N LEU A 233 -12.42 0.15 16.68
CA LEU A 233 -11.66 0.79 15.61
C LEU A 233 -10.46 -0.07 15.20
N TYR A 234 -9.72 -0.57 16.17
CA TYR A 234 -8.49 -1.35 15.94
C TYR A 234 -8.73 -2.83 16.23
N GLY A 235 -8.90 -3.63 15.17
CA GLY A 235 -9.22 -5.06 15.29
C GLY A 235 -8.04 -5.92 15.76
N GLU A 236 -8.30 -7.09 16.36
CA GLU A 236 -7.24 -8.04 16.76
C GLU A 236 -6.36 -8.50 15.60
N LYS A 237 -6.96 -8.76 14.42
CA LYS A 237 -6.20 -9.11 13.21
C LYS A 237 -5.26 -7.98 12.78
N GLN A 238 -5.73 -6.73 12.88
CA GLN A 238 -4.94 -5.56 12.56
C GLN A 238 -3.78 -5.39 13.55
N ARG A 239 -4.05 -5.52 14.86
CA ARG A 239 -3.02 -5.55 15.92
C ARG A 239 -1.93 -6.58 15.62
N GLN A 240 -2.34 -7.82 15.33
CA GLN A 240 -1.39 -8.89 15.07
C GLN A 240 -0.52 -8.59 13.86
N ARG A 241 -1.10 -8.07 12.77
CA ARG A 241 -0.36 -7.69 11.56
C ARG A 241 0.62 -6.53 11.81
N ASP A 242 0.19 -5.50 12.53
CA ASP A 242 1.02 -4.33 12.83
C ASP A 242 2.15 -4.69 13.81
N GLN A 243 1.86 -5.55 14.80
CA GLN A 243 2.87 -6.15 15.68
C GLN A 243 3.85 -7.02 14.89
N ASP A 244 3.36 -7.90 14.00
CA ASP A 244 4.20 -8.73 13.14
C ASP A 244 5.11 -7.83 12.26
N LYS A 245 4.61 -6.69 11.75
CA LYS A 245 5.41 -5.70 11.00
C LYS A 245 6.43 -4.99 11.89
N TYR A 246 6.07 -4.60 13.11
CA TYR A 246 6.96 -3.95 14.06
C TYR A 246 8.11 -4.89 14.48
N ASP A 247 7.80 -6.14 14.82
CA ASP A 247 8.77 -7.16 15.19
C ASP A 247 9.74 -7.48 14.02
N GLU A 248 9.27 -7.37 12.76
CA GLU A 248 10.12 -7.49 11.55
C GLU A 248 11.13 -6.35 11.41
N ILE A 249 10.72 -5.13 11.78
CA ILE A 249 11.56 -3.94 11.69
C ILE A 249 12.56 -3.91 12.86
N GLU A 250 12.13 -4.27 14.07
CA GLU A 250 12.95 -4.18 15.28
C GLU A 250 13.95 -5.35 15.40
N ASN A 251 13.57 -6.55 14.94
CA ASN A 251 14.41 -7.75 14.99
C ASN A 251 14.41 -8.51 13.64
N PRO A 252 14.94 -7.89 12.57
CA PRO A 252 14.95 -8.48 11.24
C PRO A 252 15.78 -9.77 11.17
N VAL A 253 16.78 -9.90 12.05
CA VAL A 253 17.67 -11.07 12.11
C VAL A 253 16.93 -12.27 12.69
N GLU A 254 16.23 -12.12 13.82
CA GLU A 254 15.50 -13.22 14.44
C GLU A 254 14.32 -13.67 13.57
N LYS A 255 13.56 -12.74 12.98
CA LYS A 255 12.46 -13.10 12.08
C LYS A 255 12.94 -13.80 10.80
N ALA A 256 14.06 -13.35 10.22
CA ALA A 256 14.69 -14.03 9.09
C ALA A 256 15.21 -15.44 9.44
N LEU A 257 15.62 -15.66 10.70
CA LEU A 257 16.04 -16.96 11.21
C LEU A 257 14.84 -17.88 11.54
N GLN A 258 13.70 -17.35 12.01
CA GLN A 258 12.49 -18.12 12.33
C GLN A 258 11.81 -18.73 11.09
N VAL A 259 11.82 -18.03 9.95
CA VAL A 259 11.29 -18.54 8.66
C VAL A 259 12.05 -19.77 8.15
N SER A 260 13.27 -20.01 8.64
CA SER A 260 14.11 -21.17 8.29
C SER A 260 13.59 -22.51 8.87
N GLY A 261 12.62 -22.46 9.81
CA GLY A 261 12.11 -23.65 10.51
C GLY A 261 10.66 -24.08 10.23
N GLY A 262 9.87 -23.32 9.45
CA GLY A 262 8.43 -23.58 9.31
C GLY A 262 7.75 -22.89 8.12
N ASP A 263 6.66 -23.52 7.66
CA ASP A 263 5.82 -23.24 6.48
C ASP A 263 5.95 -21.82 5.85
N VAL A 264 6.53 -21.77 4.65
CA VAL A 264 7.09 -20.57 3.97
C VAL A 264 6.02 -19.73 3.24
N SER A 265 4.75 -19.84 3.62
CA SER A 265 3.68 -19.01 3.03
C SER A 265 3.68 -17.55 3.52
N LYS A 266 4.53 -17.20 4.50
CA LYS A 266 4.55 -15.88 5.16
C LYS A 266 5.75 -14.97 4.83
N SER A 267 6.69 -15.38 3.98
CA SER A 267 7.95 -14.64 3.73
C SER A 267 7.89 -13.53 2.66
N GLN A 268 6.70 -13.08 2.25
CA GLN A 268 6.54 -12.16 1.10
C GLN A 268 6.97 -10.70 1.33
N TRP A 269 7.45 -10.30 2.51
CA TRP A 269 7.59 -8.87 2.88
C TRP A 269 8.97 -8.41 3.36
N ILE A 270 9.99 -9.26 3.31
CA ILE A 270 11.34 -8.96 3.86
C ILE A 270 12.14 -7.98 2.96
N GLY A 271 11.61 -7.59 1.80
CA GLY A 271 12.36 -6.89 0.74
C GLY A 271 12.09 -5.40 0.51
N LEU A 272 11.13 -4.76 1.19
CA LEU A 272 10.73 -3.38 0.85
C LEU A 272 11.21 -2.28 1.80
N ALA A 273 11.88 -2.60 2.92
CA ALA A 273 12.13 -1.61 3.97
C ALA A 273 13.42 -0.78 3.85
N SER A 274 14.37 -1.10 2.95
CA SER A 274 15.73 -0.50 2.99
C SER A 274 16.08 0.44 1.82
N THR A 275 15.12 0.83 0.98
CA THR A 275 15.33 1.91 -0.02
C THR A 275 14.29 3.01 0.00
N LYS A 276 14.06 3.65 1.17
CA LYS A 276 13.49 5.01 1.21
C LYS A 276 14.61 6.05 1.29
N ARG A 277 15.34 6.23 0.20
CA ARG A 277 15.86 7.56 -0.17
C ARG A 277 14.78 8.18 -1.05
N LYS A 278 14.18 9.31 -0.65
CA LYS A 278 13.24 10.11 -1.47
C LYS A 278 13.66 10.04 -2.95
N PRO A 279 12.79 9.62 -3.89
CA PRO A 279 13.04 9.91 -5.29
C PRO A 279 11.85 10.62 -5.93
N ALA A 280 12.19 11.73 -6.58
CA ALA A 280 11.42 12.33 -7.62
C ALA A 280 11.08 11.32 -8.73
N THR A 281 9.85 11.41 -9.20
CA THR A 281 9.39 11.21 -10.58
C THR A 281 9.85 9.97 -11.36
N ALA A 282 8.84 9.13 -11.64
CA ALA A 282 8.42 8.71 -12.98
C ALA A 282 8.78 7.31 -13.53
N ARG A 283 7.66 6.64 -13.88
CA ARG A 283 7.36 5.88 -15.11
C ARG A 283 7.67 4.37 -15.19
N ALA A 284 6.61 3.62 -14.88
CA ALA A 284 5.84 2.72 -15.77
C ALA A 284 6.58 1.71 -16.66
N THR A 285 6.15 0.44 -16.60
CA THR A 285 5.13 -0.18 -17.48
C THR A 285 5.06 -1.69 -17.19
N ALA A 286 3.87 -2.23 -16.89
CA ALA A 286 3.04 -3.08 -17.78
C ALA A 286 3.58 -4.53 -17.91
N ALA A 287 2.80 -5.60 -17.89
CA ALA A 287 1.37 -5.83 -17.78
C ALA A 287 1.18 -7.34 -17.53
N ALA A 288 0.09 -7.68 -16.85
CA ALA A 288 -0.92 -8.69 -17.19
C ALA A 288 -0.48 -10.13 -17.58
N THR A 289 -1.23 -11.19 -17.32
CA THR A 289 -2.70 -11.29 -17.34
C THR A 289 -3.13 -12.64 -16.76
N SER A 290 -4.28 -12.61 -16.09
CA SER A 290 -5.39 -13.57 -16.14
C SER A 290 -5.18 -15.06 -15.83
N ALA A 291 -5.88 -15.47 -14.75
CA ALA A 291 -7.02 -16.41 -14.75
C ALA A 291 -6.75 -17.89 -15.17
N THR A 292 -7.46 -18.92 -14.69
CA THR A 292 -8.84 -19.00 -14.19
C THR A 292 -8.97 -20.25 -13.29
N THR A 293 -9.89 -20.16 -12.34
CA THR A 293 -10.32 -21.15 -11.36
C THR A 293 -10.99 -22.39 -11.96
N ALA A 294 -10.75 -23.58 -11.36
CA ALA A 294 -11.73 -24.66 -11.31
C ALA A 294 -11.44 -25.59 -10.12
N ILE A 295 -12.44 -25.80 -9.26
CA ILE A 295 -12.41 -26.70 -8.11
C ILE A 295 -13.20 -27.96 -8.46
N ALA A 296 -12.60 -29.15 -8.31
CA ALA A 296 -13.27 -30.45 -8.11
C ALA A 296 -12.25 -31.48 -7.54
N PRO A 297 -12.64 -32.65 -7.01
CA PRO A 297 -12.77 -32.89 -5.58
C PRO A 297 -11.76 -33.91 -4.99
N LYS A 298 -11.69 -33.91 -3.65
CA LYS A 298 -10.93 -34.82 -2.77
C LYS A 298 -11.05 -36.31 -3.17
N LYS A 299 -9.92 -36.99 -3.36
CA LYS A 299 -9.79 -38.44 -3.11
C LYS A 299 -8.73 -38.74 -2.04
N LYS A 300 -9.16 -39.60 -1.13
CA LYS A 300 -8.54 -40.01 0.14
C LYS A 300 -7.20 -40.72 -0.05
N THR A 301 -6.21 -40.21 0.68
CA THR A 301 -5.22 -40.92 1.51
C THR A 301 -4.70 -42.29 1.05
N ARG A 302 -3.39 -42.35 0.80
CA ARG A 302 -2.55 -43.44 1.30
C ARG A 302 -1.21 -42.88 1.77
N ARG A 303 -1.12 -42.71 3.10
CA ARG A 303 0.04 -42.22 3.84
C ARG A 303 1.15 -43.29 3.75
N LYS A 304 2.06 -43.17 2.78
CA LYS A 304 3.31 -43.95 2.78
C LYS A 304 4.31 -43.22 3.68
N LYS A 305 4.80 -43.92 4.71
CA LYS A 305 5.88 -43.50 5.61
C LYS A 305 7.02 -42.88 4.79
N ARG A 306 7.21 -41.58 4.94
CA ARG A 306 8.28 -40.81 4.29
C ARG A 306 9.56 -41.08 5.08
N LYS A 307 10.50 -41.85 4.50
CA LYS A 307 11.90 -41.81 4.91
C LYS A 307 12.35 -40.35 4.74
N THR A 308 12.66 -39.67 5.83
CA THR A 308 13.32 -38.36 5.82
C THR A 308 14.73 -38.58 5.29
N THR A 309 14.90 -38.37 3.99
CA THR A 309 16.20 -38.21 3.36
C THR A 309 16.74 -36.87 3.83
N GLU A 310 17.89 -36.83 4.49
CA GLU A 310 18.62 -35.57 4.71
C GLU A 310 18.83 -34.90 3.36
N VAL A 311 18.23 -33.71 3.18
CA VAL A 311 18.33 -32.97 1.93
C VAL A 311 19.67 -32.24 1.97
N THR A 312 20.66 -32.71 1.21
CA THR A 312 21.95 -32.02 1.10
C THR A 312 21.78 -30.65 0.43
N PRO A 313 22.61 -29.64 0.75
CA PRO A 313 22.53 -28.31 0.12
C PRO A 313 22.59 -28.35 -1.42
N GLU A 314 23.29 -29.34 -1.98
CA GLU A 314 23.36 -29.61 -3.42
C GLU A 314 22.00 -30.02 -4.00
N HIS A 315 21.25 -30.89 -3.32
CA HIS A 315 19.89 -31.26 -3.73
C HIS A 315 18.93 -30.07 -3.69
N VAL A 316 19.09 -29.16 -2.71
CA VAL A 316 18.31 -27.91 -2.66
C VAL A 316 18.65 -27.03 -3.85
N ALA A 317 19.94 -26.82 -4.13
CA ALA A 317 20.38 -26.00 -5.25
C ALA A 317 19.88 -26.53 -6.59
N GLN A 318 19.97 -27.84 -6.83
CA GLN A 318 19.50 -28.48 -8.07
C GLN A 318 17.99 -28.30 -8.26
N LYS A 319 17.21 -28.44 -7.17
CA LYS A 319 15.76 -28.22 -7.20
C LYS A 319 15.42 -26.75 -7.49
N CYS A 320 16.13 -25.80 -6.90
CA CYS A 320 15.94 -24.37 -7.18
C CYS A 320 16.28 -24.04 -8.64
N GLN A 321 17.35 -24.63 -9.18
CA GLN A 321 17.79 -24.42 -10.56
C GLN A 321 16.83 -25.00 -11.60
N ALA A 322 16.07 -26.04 -11.25
CA ALA A 322 15.05 -26.63 -12.11
C ALA A 322 13.78 -25.76 -12.26
N HIS A 323 13.65 -24.66 -11.51
CA HIS A 323 12.49 -23.79 -11.59
C HIS A 323 12.50 -22.99 -12.92
N PRO A 324 11.36 -22.88 -13.64
CA PRO A 324 11.31 -22.23 -14.97
C PRO A 324 11.86 -20.80 -15.00
N GLU A 325 11.55 -20.00 -13.96
CA GLU A 325 12.02 -18.61 -13.85
C GLU A 325 13.48 -18.48 -13.38
N PHE A 326 14.11 -19.54 -12.86
CA PHE A 326 15.41 -19.44 -12.21
C PHE A 326 16.49 -18.91 -13.17
N ASN A 327 16.61 -19.52 -14.34
CA ASN A 327 17.64 -19.14 -15.32
C ASN A 327 17.49 -17.69 -15.77
N ARG A 328 16.26 -17.24 -16.01
CA ARG A 328 15.95 -15.86 -16.39
C ARG A 328 16.33 -14.88 -15.29
N LEU A 329 15.87 -15.11 -14.06
CA LEU A 329 16.12 -14.21 -12.95
C LEU A 329 17.60 -14.20 -12.53
N ALA A 330 18.26 -15.35 -12.52
CA ALA A 330 19.69 -15.46 -12.23
C ALA A 330 20.55 -14.80 -13.34
N TYR A 331 20.10 -14.82 -14.59
CA TYR A 331 20.74 -14.08 -15.68
C TYR A 331 20.59 -12.56 -15.48
N VAL A 332 19.37 -12.07 -15.25
CA VAL A 332 19.10 -10.65 -15.00
C VAL A 332 19.88 -10.15 -13.80
N LEU A 333 19.93 -10.92 -12.70
CA LEU A 333 20.73 -10.57 -11.53
C LEU A 333 22.20 -10.38 -11.91
N ARG A 334 22.83 -11.37 -12.56
CA ARG A 334 24.25 -11.28 -12.97
C ARG A 334 24.52 -10.09 -13.90
N GLN A 335 23.71 -9.93 -14.95
CA GLN A 335 23.83 -8.81 -15.89
C GLN A 335 23.67 -7.45 -15.20
N SER A 336 22.77 -7.36 -14.22
CA SER A 336 22.55 -6.14 -13.44
C SER A 336 23.74 -5.84 -12.52
N LEU A 337 24.34 -6.87 -11.93
CA LEU A 337 25.59 -6.71 -11.15
C LEU A 337 26.76 -6.27 -12.05
N ASP A 338 26.83 -6.77 -13.28
CA ASP A 338 27.86 -6.36 -14.27
C ASP A 338 27.71 -4.92 -14.71
N SER A 339 26.47 -4.45 -14.89
CA SER A 339 26.15 -3.07 -15.27
C SER A 339 26.08 -2.10 -14.09
N ASN A 340 26.42 -2.55 -12.88
CA ASN A 340 26.30 -1.78 -11.63
C ASN A 340 24.86 -1.25 -11.35
N ASN A 341 23.84 -1.87 -11.93
CA ASN A 341 22.43 -1.54 -11.74
C ASN A 341 21.85 -2.28 -10.52
N LEU A 342 22.10 -1.73 -9.34
CA LEU A 342 21.75 -2.37 -8.08
C LEU A 342 20.22 -2.47 -7.86
N HIS A 343 19.45 -1.56 -8.45
CA HIS A 343 17.98 -1.62 -8.40
C HIS A 343 17.44 -2.83 -9.16
N ALA A 344 17.89 -3.04 -10.40
CA ALA A 344 17.49 -4.20 -11.20
C ALA A 344 18.00 -5.52 -10.58
N ALA A 345 19.22 -5.52 -10.03
CA ALA A 345 19.76 -6.65 -9.27
C ALA A 345 18.88 -6.96 -8.05
N GLY A 346 18.46 -5.94 -7.30
CA GLY A 346 17.55 -6.07 -6.17
C GLY A 346 16.21 -6.67 -6.57
N GLN A 347 15.56 -6.16 -7.62
CA GLN A 347 14.29 -6.72 -8.10
C GLN A 347 14.42 -8.19 -8.51
N ALA A 348 15.50 -8.56 -9.21
CA ALA A 348 15.73 -9.94 -9.62
C ALA A 348 15.96 -10.87 -8.42
N PHE A 349 16.76 -10.42 -7.44
CA PHE A 349 17.01 -11.19 -6.22
C PHE A 349 15.75 -11.35 -5.36
N LEU A 350 14.97 -10.28 -5.18
CA LEU A 350 13.70 -10.34 -4.45
C LEU A 350 12.71 -11.32 -5.07
N ARG A 351 12.66 -11.39 -6.41
CA ARG A 351 11.83 -12.39 -7.11
C ARG A 351 12.35 -13.81 -6.91
N LEU A 352 13.67 -14.03 -6.93
CA LEU A 352 14.27 -15.33 -6.61
C LEU A 352 13.97 -15.77 -5.18
N ASP A 353 14.02 -14.85 -4.22
CA ASP A 353 13.74 -15.13 -2.81
C ASP A 353 12.24 -15.38 -2.57
N ALA A 354 11.36 -14.59 -3.18
CA ALA A 354 9.91 -14.78 -3.12
C ALA A 354 9.46 -16.13 -3.70
N LEU A 355 10.19 -16.64 -4.69
CA LEU A 355 9.97 -17.97 -5.27
C LEU A 355 10.69 -19.08 -4.49
N THR A 356 11.43 -18.76 -3.42
CA THR A 356 12.24 -19.70 -2.62
C THR A 356 13.32 -20.43 -3.43
N ILE A 357 13.81 -19.80 -4.50
CA ILE A 357 14.83 -20.35 -5.41
C ILE A 357 16.17 -19.63 -5.35
N GLY A 358 16.33 -18.64 -4.45
CA GLY A 358 17.60 -17.94 -4.23
C GLY A 358 18.76 -18.86 -3.84
N ALA A 359 18.49 -19.97 -3.16
CA ALA A 359 19.49 -20.99 -2.83
C ALA A 359 20.10 -21.68 -4.07
N GLY A 360 19.51 -21.55 -5.26
CA GLY A 360 20.09 -22.04 -6.51
C GLY A 360 21.26 -21.19 -7.04
N LEU A 361 21.41 -19.94 -6.55
CA LEU A 361 22.46 -19.01 -7.02
C LEU A 361 23.87 -19.49 -6.65
N ALA A 362 24.84 -19.20 -7.52
CA ALA A 362 26.25 -19.49 -7.25
C ALA A 362 26.78 -18.61 -6.11
N GLU A 363 27.66 -19.15 -5.25
CA GLU A 363 28.23 -18.40 -4.12
C GLU A 363 28.91 -17.09 -4.53
N PRO A 364 29.72 -17.04 -5.62
CA PRO A 364 30.33 -15.79 -6.05
C PRO A 364 29.30 -14.73 -6.45
N THR A 365 28.14 -15.14 -6.98
CA THR A 365 27.07 -14.20 -7.36
C THR A 365 26.41 -13.59 -6.13
N LEU A 366 26.10 -14.43 -5.12
CA LEU A 366 25.55 -13.96 -3.85
C LEU A 366 26.52 -13.05 -3.10
N MET A 367 27.81 -13.43 -3.06
CA MET A 367 28.84 -12.65 -2.37
C MET A 367 29.09 -11.32 -3.07
N ARG A 368 29.12 -11.32 -4.41
CA ARG A 368 29.25 -10.10 -5.21
C ARG A 368 28.06 -9.16 -4.99
N TYR A 369 26.85 -9.69 -5.00
CA TYR A 369 25.65 -8.90 -4.74
C TYR A 369 25.67 -8.29 -3.34
N ALA A 370 25.94 -9.10 -2.30
CA ALA A 370 26.07 -8.60 -0.92
C ALA A 370 27.16 -7.53 -0.79
N THR A 371 28.32 -7.73 -1.43
CA THR A 371 29.43 -6.76 -1.41
C THR A 371 29.05 -5.44 -2.07
N GLN A 372 28.30 -5.48 -3.17
CA GLN A 372 27.85 -4.29 -3.88
C GLN A 372 26.78 -3.51 -3.10
N LEU A 373 25.87 -4.22 -2.42
CA LEU A 373 24.93 -3.63 -1.46
C LEU A 373 25.66 -2.92 -0.31
N CYS A 374 26.62 -3.59 0.32
CA CYS A 374 27.47 -3.01 1.36
C CYS A 374 28.20 -1.76 0.86
N SER A 375 28.78 -1.79 -0.34
CA SER A 375 29.51 -0.66 -0.92
C SER A 375 28.60 0.57 -1.15
N ASN A 376 27.31 0.32 -1.40
CA ASN A 376 26.28 1.36 -1.54
C ASN A 376 25.57 1.72 -0.22
N ARG A 377 26.11 1.28 0.92
CA ARG A 377 25.55 1.48 2.27
C ARG A 377 24.16 0.86 2.48
N GLN A 378 23.77 -0.12 1.66
CA GLN A 378 22.54 -0.90 1.80
C GLN A 378 22.79 -2.13 2.69
N TRP A 379 23.10 -1.89 3.96
CA TRP A 379 23.57 -2.94 4.87
C TRP A 379 22.51 -3.97 5.24
N VAL A 380 21.25 -3.54 5.39
CA VAL A 380 20.13 -4.42 5.74
C VAL A 380 19.81 -5.37 4.58
N ASP A 381 19.78 -4.84 3.35
CA ASP A 381 19.55 -5.63 2.14
C ASP A 381 20.62 -6.72 1.92
N ALA A 382 21.83 -6.50 2.42
CA ALA A 382 22.92 -7.47 2.30
C ALA A 382 22.75 -8.70 3.23
N ILE A 383 21.89 -8.64 4.25
CA ILE A 383 21.74 -9.71 5.25
C ILE A 383 21.24 -10.99 4.58
N ARG A 384 20.19 -10.90 3.75
CA ARG A 384 19.57 -12.07 3.11
C ARG A 384 20.51 -12.86 2.20
N PRO A 385 21.22 -12.25 1.22
CA PRO A 385 22.17 -12.99 0.39
C PRO A 385 23.34 -13.58 1.21
N LEU A 386 23.77 -12.91 2.29
CA LEU A 386 24.78 -13.45 3.21
C LEU A 386 24.25 -14.65 4.00
N ALA A 387 23.00 -14.62 4.46
CA ALA A 387 22.38 -15.75 5.15
C ALA A 387 22.31 -17.01 4.25
N ILE A 388 21.93 -16.85 2.98
CA ILE A 388 21.89 -17.95 2.00
C ILE A 388 23.30 -18.55 1.79
N LEU A 389 24.35 -17.73 1.78
CA LEU A 389 25.74 -18.19 1.69
C LEU A 389 26.16 -19.03 2.91
N ILE A 390 25.75 -18.61 4.11
CA ILE A 390 26.05 -19.32 5.35
C ILE A 390 25.35 -20.68 5.37
N GLU A 391 24.09 -20.75 4.90
CA GLU A 391 23.31 -21.99 4.80
C GLU A 391 23.89 -22.99 3.80
N LYS A 392 24.48 -22.51 2.71
CA LYS A 392 25.16 -23.35 1.71
C LYS A 392 26.38 -24.09 2.28
N ARG A 393 26.98 -23.58 3.35
CA ARG A 393 28.19 -24.13 4.00
C ARG A 393 29.36 -24.41 3.04
N GLY A 394 29.46 -23.65 1.95
CA GLY A 394 30.59 -23.78 1.03
C GLY A 394 31.73 -22.80 1.32
N SER A 395 32.57 -22.59 0.31
CA SER A 395 33.86 -21.89 0.43
C SER A 395 33.77 -20.45 0.93
N LEU A 396 32.66 -19.76 0.64
CA LEU A 396 32.42 -18.36 0.99
C LEU A 396 31.56 -18.17 2.25
N ALA A 397 31.19 -19.26 2.94
CA ALA A 397 30.33 -19.20 4.12
C ALA A 397 31.00 -18.44 5.28
N ASP A 398 32.29 -18.66 5.52
CA ASP A 398 33.04 -17.95 6.57
C ASP A 398 33.14 -16.44 6.28
N ASP A 399 33.42 -16.07 5.04
CA ASP A 399 33.45 -14.67 4.61
C ASP A 399 32.08 -14.01 4.74
N ALA A 400 31.01 -14.77 4.50
CA ALA A 400 29.65 -14.30 4.70
C ALA A 400 29.33 -14.10 6.19
N CYS A 401 29.75 -15.02 7.06
CA CYS A 401 29.65 -14.87 8.52
C CYS A 401 30.39 -13.62 9.01
N LEU A 402 31.64 -13.39 8.57
CA LEU A 402 32.42 -12.22 8.97
C LEU A 402 31.74 -10.92 8.53
N ARG A 403 31.24 -10.84 7.30
CA ARG A 403 30.52 -9.66 6.79
C ARG A 403 29.21 -9.43 7.53
N LEU A 404 28.43 -10.48 7.77
CA LEU A 404 27.17 -10.38 8.50
C LEU A 404 27.40 -9.93 9.95
N ALA A 405 28.40 -10.49 10.62
CA ALA A 405 28.78 -10.07 11.97
C ALA A 405 29.21 -8.60 12.02
N GLN A 406 29.96 -8.12 11.03
CA GLN A 406 30.33 -6.71 10.93
C GLN A 406 29.11 -5.78 10.79
N ILE A 407 28.11 -6.18 9.98
CA ILE A 407 26.85 -5.45 9.85
C ILE A 407 26.12 -5.44 11.20
N GLN A 408 25.99 -6.59 11.86
CA GLN A 408 25.32 -6.71 13.16
C GLN A 408 25.99 -5.87 14.25
N LEU A 409 27.32 -5.85 14.32
CA LEU A 409 28.07 -5.04 15.29
C LEU A 409 28.00 -3.55 14.99
N ARG A 410 28.34 -3.15 13.76
CA ARG A 410 28.61 -1.75 13.46
C ARG A 410 27.36 -0.98 13.09
N VAL A 411 26.44 -1.63 12.38
CA VAL A 411 25.21 -1.01 11.85
C VAL A 411 24.03 -1.26 12.78
N LEU A 412 23.78 -2.53 13.15
CA LEU A 412 22.60 -2.89 13.95
C LEU A 412 22.80 -2.73 15.46
N LYS A 413 24.06 -2.60 15.93
CA LYS A 413 24.40 -2.53 17.36
C LYS A 413 23.90 -3.73 18.18
N ARG A 414 23.87 -4.91 17.54
CA ARG A 414 23.42 -6.19 18.13
C ARG A 414 24.62 -7.11 18.37
N ASN A 415 25.24 -6.99 19.55
CA ASN A 415 26.45 -7.74 19.88
C ASN A 415 26.19 -9.24 20.06
N ASP A 416 25.06 -9.59 20.66
CA ASP A 416 24.54 -10.95 20.82
C ASP A 416 24.42 -11.71 19.49
N HIS A 417 23.77 -11.11 18.49
CA HIS A 417 23.61 -11.72 17.17
C HIS A 417 24.95 -11.85 16.43
N ALA A 418 25.86 -10.89 16.61
CA ALA A 418 27.18 -10.96 16.04
C ALA A 418 28.02 -12.09 16.63
N ILE A 419 27.98 -12.29 17.95
CA ILE A 419 28.66 -13.40 18.63
C ILE A 419 28.13 -14.74 18.08
N ALA A 420 26.81 -14.92 18.04
CA ALA A 420 26.20 -16.13 17.52
C ALA A 420 26.54 -16.40 16.05
N THR A 421 26.73 -15.35 15.24
CA THR A 421 27.14 -15.48 13.84
C THR A 421 28.63 -15.83 13.71
N LEU A 422 29.50 -15.24 14.52
CA LEU A 422 30.94 -15.51 14.53
C LEU A 422 31.27 -16.92 15.04
N GLU A 423 30.50 -17.43 16.00
CA GLU A 423 30.65 -18.78 16.54
C GLU A 423 30.35 -19.90 15.52
N LYS A 424 29.70 -19.56 14.40
CA LYS A 424 29.53 -20.50 13.27
C LYS A 424 30.83 -20.79 12.52
N ILE A 425 31.84 -19.92 12.65
CA ILE A 425 33.16 -20.12 12.04
C ILE A 425 33.99 -21.02 12.97
N VAL A 426 34.01 -22.31 12.68
CA VAL A 426 34.69 -23.33 13.50
C VAL A 426 36.13 -23.54 13.02
N ALA A 427 37.06 -23.69 13.98
CA ALA A 427 38.45 -24.07 13.70
C ALA A 427 38.54 -25.59 13.44
N PRO A 428 39.30 -26.04 12.42
CA PRO A 428 39.51 -27.48 12.19
C PRO A 428 40.23 -28.09 13.40
N GLN A 429 39.74 -29.24 13.90
CA GLN A 429 40.33 -29.88 15.08
C GLN A 429 41.65 -30.62 14.76
N ASP A 430 41.85 -31.09 13.52
CA ASP A 430 42.98 -31.99 13.16
C ASP A 430 43.53 -31.79 11.73
N GLN A 431 43.60 -30.56 11.21
CA GLN A 431 44.16 -30.29 9.87
C GLN A 431 45.12 -29.11 9.84
N VAL A 432 46.10 -29.18 8.93
CA VAL A 432 46.95 -28.04 8.55
C VAL A 432 46.03 -26.92 8.06
N ILE A 433 46.00 -25.82 8.79
CA ILE A 433 45.13 -24.68 8.51
C ILE A 433 45.74 -23.94 7.31
N ASP A 434 44.97 -23.83 6.23
CA ASP A 434 45.30 -22.96 5.09
C ASP A 434 45.44 -21.50 5.58
N PRO A 435 46.49 -20.76 5.16
CA PRO A 435 46.65 -19.33 5.45
C PRO A 435 45.36 -18.50 5.33
N ASP A 436 44.50 -18.78 4.34
CA ASP A 436 43.24 -18.05 4.16
C ASP A 436 42.20 -18.37 5.25
N LYS A 437 42.19 -19.60 5.77
CA LYS A 437 41.35 -19.98 6.91
C LYS A 437 41.90 -19.38 8.20
N GLU A 438 43.22 -19.33 8.36
CA GLU A 438 43.87 -18.70 9.51
C GLU A 438 43.56 -17.19 9.58
N ALA A 439 43.63 -16.49 8.44
CA ALA A 439 43.26 -15.08 8.37
C ALA A 439 41.79 -14.83 8.77
N ARG A 440 40.87 -15.71 8.34
CA ARG A 440 39.44 -15.64 8.70
C ARG A 440 39.20 -15.88 10.19
N LEU A 441 39.94 -16.83 10.80
CA LEU A 441 39.89 -17.09 12.24
C LEU A 441 40.43 -15.90 13.06
N ARG A 442 41.56 -15.31 12.65
CA ARG A 442 42.08 -14.09 13.30
C ARG A 442 41.06 -12.95 13.27
N LYS A 443 40.45 -12.71 12.10
CA LYS A 443 39.41 -11.68 11.93
C LYS A 443 38.14 -11.97 12.72
N ARG A 444 37.75 -13.25 12.86
CA ARG A 444 36.66 -13.68 13.74
C ARG A 444 36.97 -13.31 15.18
N ASP A 445 38.17 -13.62 15.66
CA ASP A 445 38.58 -13.40 17.05
C ASP A 445 38.68 -11.91 17.39
N GLU A 446 39.18 -11.09 16.46
CA GLU A 446 39.13 -9.62 16.56
C GLU A 446 37.69 -9.10 16.68
N LEU A 447 36.76 -9.61 15.87
CA LEU A 447 35.37 -9.19 15.94
C LEU A 447 34.67 -9.69 17.21
N LEU A 448 35.04 -10.87 17.71
CA LEU A 448 34.52 -11.41 18.97
C LEU A 448 35.00 -10.59 20.18
N SER A 449 36.26 -10.12 20.20
CA SER A 449 36.73 -9.25 21.28
C SER A 449 35.95 -7.94 21.30
N VAL A 450 35.77 -7.32 20.13
CA VAL A 450 34.96 -6.10 19.96
C VAL A 450 33.51 -6.33 20.40
N ALA A 451 32.91 -7.46 20.03
CA ALA A 451 31.53 -7.79 20.38
C ALA A 451 31.33 -8.01 21.88
N ARG A 452 32.32 -8.62 22.55
CA ARG A 452 32.30 -8.93 23.99
C ARG A 452 32.77 -7.76 24.85
N GLY A 453 33.26 -6.68 24.26
CA GLY A 453 33.75 -5.49 24.97
C GLY A 453 35.10 -5.73 25.65
N VAL A 454 35.94 -6.62 25.08
CA VAL A 454 37.27 -7.01 25.57
C VAL A 454 38.37 -6.37 24.74
#